data_AF-A0A925T252-F1
#
_entry.id   AF-A0A925T252-F1
#
_cell.length_a   1.000
_cell.length_b   1.000
_cell.length_c   1.000
_cell.angle_alpha   90.00
_cell.angle_beta   90.00
_cell.angle_gamma   90.00
#
_symmetry.space_group_name_H-M   'P 1'
#
loop_
_entity.id
_entity.type
_entity.pdbx_description
1 polymer ?
#
loop_
_entity_poly.entity_id
_entity_poly.type
_entity_poly.pdbx_seq_one_letter_code
_entity_poly.pdbx_strand_id
1 'polypeptide(L)'
;MNHSTDLPILEMEVLEGMSPWPPSLTGEELFGVLVAWSDQNQGGLIYLATDQQNPPNQPLVVNPKWTSWDTPAIAIALEWERVYLAWTDDTGAINLANSGDGWDTEIKIAPAGSSSSDTGPALTFGIELLFIAWTTPKGLLSIATCDKKGTIKCYPTQCSALSRPSLAWSDGHVLYALSGGPLNGDDPMRFYFSRDEGQSFGELYGPKDPCLGPPSLVVLNDYFYLVWADAKTSCLNFVVTQNLEDCTAIQYSNACHGGGPALISVGDELNVGWSILAPPEDPTAHHLALGKLPISKPGPSMDKDKYAKREQARAPDPCPDPMSVYDPAQDKCVPKGGCYGACVLGSFMPFGLFNPIKYAACVIACKSHTK
;
A
#
# COMPACT_ATOMS: atom_id res chain seq x y z
N MET A 1 -30.75 11.93 -28.40
CA MET A 1 -30.88 12.64 -27.11
C MET A 1 -29.78 12.10 -26.23
N ASN A 2 -28.65 12.83 -26.13
CA ASN A 2 -27.54 12.45 -25.27
C ASN A 2 -27.94 12.86 -23.85
N HIS A 3 -28.33 11.90 -23.01
CA HIS A 3 -28.27 12.11 -21.58
C HIS A 3 -26.79 12.16 -21.21
N SER A 4 -26.24 13.37 -21.12
CA SER A 4 -25.05 13.62 -20.30
C SER A 4 -25.47 13.24 -18.89
N THR A 5 -25.20 12.01 -18.48
CA THR A 5 -25.21 11.67 -17.07
C THR A 5 -23.96 12.30 -16.51
N ASP A 6 -24.12 13.45 -15.86
CA ASP A 6 -23.02 14.13 -15.18
C ASP A 6 -22.49 13.17 -14.10
N LEU A 7 -21.35 12.53 -14.39
CA LEU A 7 -20.67 11.65 -13.46
C LEU A 7 -20.20 12.48 -12.26
N PRO A 8 -20.21 11.91 -11.04
CA PRO A 8 -19.68 12.59 -9.87
C PRO A 8 -18.18 12.89 -10.04
N ILE A 9 -17.75 14.04 -9.53
CA ILE A 9 -16.35 14.43 -9.42
C ILE A 9 -15.91 14.22 -7.97
N LEU A 10 -14.80 13.52 -7.77
CA LEU A 10 -14.15 13.37 -6.49
C LEU A 10 -13.35 14.64 -6.16
N GLU A 11 -13.54 15.20 -4.97
CA GLU A 11 -12.67 16.25 -4.44
C GLU A 11 -11.25 15.72 -4.29
N MET A 12 -10.26 16.51 -4.71
CA MET A 12 -8.87 16.08 -4.75
C MET A 12 -7.88 17.17 -4.34
N GLU A 13 -6.81 16.73 -3.70
CA GLU A 13 -5.59 17.50 -3.45
C GLU A 13 -4.54 17.07 -4.47
N VAL A 14 -3.84 18.03 -5.09
CA VAL A 14 -2.74 17.75 -6.02
C VAL A 14 -1.43 17.84 -5.27
N LEU A 15 -0.64 16.76 -5.30
CA LEU A 15 0.67 16.70 -4.67
C LEU A 15 1.72 17.43 -5.48
N GLU A 16 2.76 17.90 -4.79
CA GLU A 16 3.95 18.45 -5.43
C GLU A 16 4.77 17.34 -6.11
N GLY A 17 5.37 17.66 -7.26
CA GLY A 17 6.11 16.72 -8.10
C GLY A 17 5.29 16.23 -9.30
N MET A 18 5.98 15.52 -10.21
CA MET A 18 5.34 14.97 -11.39
C MET A 18 5.67 13.49 -11.57
N SER A 19 4.63 12.68 -11.73
CA SER A 19 4.77 11.26 -11.99
C SER A 19 3.66 10.77 -12.88
N PRO A 20 3.98 10.10 -14.01
CA PRO A 20 2.96 9.41 -14.80
C PRO A 20 2.36 8.26 -14.01
N TRP A 21 3.06 7.74 -12.99
CA TRP A 21 2.62 6.62 -12.20
C TRP A 21 1.94 7.08 -10.90
N PRO A 22 0.83 6.45 -10.50
CA PRO A 22 0.08 6.87 -9.31
C PRO A 22 0.90 6.68 -8.03
N PRO A 23 0.59 7.38 -6.94
CA PRO A 23 1.33 7.22 -5.70
C PRO A 23 1.02 5.87 -5.05
N SER A 24 1.88 5.42 -4.14
CA SER A 24 1.57 4.34 -3.21
C SER A 24 1.11 4.92 -1.89
N LEU A 25 0.10 4.29 -1.28
CA LEU A 25 -0.50 4.71 -0.03
C LEU A 25 -0.36 3.63 1.04
N THR A 26 -0.11 4.08 2.27
CA THR A 26 -0.31 3.30 3.49
C THR A 26 -0.77 4.25 4.59
N GLY A 27 -1.18 3.75 5.75
CA GLY A 27 -1.62 4.63 6.81
C GLY A 27 -2.24 3.89 7.98
N GLU A 28 -2.38 4.62 9.07
CA GLU A 28 -2.99 4.17 10.32
C GLU A 28 -3.42 5.42 11.11
N GLU A 29 -4.38 5.32 12.02
CA GLU A 29 -4.97 6.48 12.73
C GLU A 29 -3.93 7.38 13.41
N LEU A 30 -2.85 6.82 13.95
CA LEU A 30 -1.79 7.55 14.64
C LEU A 30 -0.83 8.28 13.67
N PHE A 31 -0.66 7.76 12.45
CA PHE A 31 0.30 8.29 11.47
C PHE A 31 -0.37 9.04 10.32
N GLY A 32 -1.70 8.97 10.25
CA GLY A 32 -2.47 9.45 9.11
C GLY A 32 -2.15 8.66 7.84
N VAL A 33 -2.31 9.33 6.71
CA VAL A 33 -1.98 8.77 5.39
C VAL A 33 -0.51 9.07 5.09
N LEU A 34 0.24 8.04 4.75
CA LEU A 34 1.58 8.13 4.18
C LEU A 34 1.51 7.88 2.67
N VAL A 35 2.22 8.71 1.92
CA VAL A 35 2.19 8.71 0.47
C VAL A 35 3.60 8.66 -0.07
N ALA A 36 3.89 7.71 -0.97
CA ALA A 36 5.17 7.59 -1.63
C ALA A 36 5.03 7.68 -3.16
N TRP A 37 5.95 8.37 -3.81
CA TRP A 37 6.00 8.48 -5.27
C TRP A 37 7.42 8.75 -5.76
N SER A 38 7.63 8.61 -7.06
CA SER A 38 8.87 8.99 -7.74
C SER A 38 8.62 10.20 -8.63
N ASP A 39 9.45 11.25 -8.50
CA ASP A 39 9.36 12.43 -9.35
C ASP A 39 10.25 12.28 -10.59
N GLN A 40 9.61 12.15 -11.74
CA GLN A 40 10.30 11.88 -13.00
C GLN A 40 11.04 13.12 -13.53
N ASN A 41 10.67 14.32 -13.10
CA ASN A 41 11.41 15.54 -13.48
C ASN A 41 12.65 15.77 -12.63
N GLN A 42 12.74 15.09 -11.49
CA GLN A 42 13.92 15.11 -10.62
C GLN A 42 14.77 13.85 -10.80
N GLY A 43 14.68 13.18 -11.96
CA GLY A 43 15.48 11.98 -12.26
C GLY A 43 15.04 10.73 -11.49
N GLY A 44 13.77 10.66 -11.11
CA GLY A 44 13.18 9.52 -10.41
C GLY A 44 13.41 9.53 -8.90
N LEU A 45 13.74 10.68 -8.29
CA LEU A 45 13.89 10.77 -6.83
C LEU A 45 12.61 10.29 -6.13
N ILE A 46 12.79 9.48 -5.08
CA ILE A 46 11.69 8.95 -4.29
C ILE A 46 11.33 9.92 -3.18
N TYR A 47 10.07 10.33 -3.17
CA TYR A 47 9.45 11.19 -2.17
C TYR A 47 8.54 10.40 -1.24
N LEU A 48 8.45 10.91 -0.01
CA LEU A 48 7.50 10.51 1.01
C LEU A 48 6.82 11.77 1.56
N ALA A 49 5.52 11.70 1.81
CA ALA A 49 4.78 12.74 2.50
C ALA A 49 3.72 12.16 3.44
N THR A 50 3.18 13.00 4.31
CA THR A 50 2.08 12.64 5.22
C THR A 50 1.10 13.78 5.37
N ASP A 51 -0.19 13.44 5.51
CA ASP A 51 -1.26 14.40 5.79
C ASP A 51 -1.18 15.00 7.21
N GLN A 52 -0.37 14.43 8.10
CA GLN A 52 -0.15 14.93 9.48
C GLN A 52 0.89 16.05 9.56
N GLN A 53 1.60 16.37 8.47
CA GLN A 53 2.55 17.48 8.44
C GLN A 53 1.85 18.85 8.42
N ASN A 54 2.61 19.91 8.70
CA ASN A 54 2.15 21.29 8.55
C ASN A 54 3.13 22.10 7.69
N PRO A 55 2.77 22.47 6.45
CA PRO A 55 1.53 22.10 5.76
C PRO A 55 1.46 20.58 5.46
N PRO A 56 0.25 20.03 5.26
CA PRO A 56 0.07 18.61 4.96
C PRO A 56 0.75 18.25 3.63
N ASN A 57 1.14 16.98 3.51
CA ASN A 57 1.68 16.38 2.30
C ASN A 57 2.92 17.08 1.72
N GLN A 58 3.77 17.68 2.57
CA GLN A 58 5.03 18.22 2.07
C GLN A 58 5.98 17.10 1.63
N PRO A 59 6.52 17.18 0.40
CA PRO A 59 7.43 16.17 -0.11
C PRO A 59 8.76 16.16 0.65
N LEU A 60 9.16 14.99 1.11
CA LEU A 60 10.50 14.72 1.63
C LEU A 60 11.21 13.71 0.73
N VAL A 61 12.39 14.08 0.23
CA VAL A 61 13.27 13.11 -0.45
C VAL A 61 13.72 12.06 0.56
N VAL A 62 13.40 10.79 0.31
CA VAL A 62 13.72 9.69 1.24
C VAL A 62 15.23 9.49 1.35
N ASN A 63 15.89 9.32 0.21
CA ASN A 63 17.35 9.26 0.11
C ASN A 63 17.76 9.73 -1.29
N PRO A 64 18.65 10.73 -1.43
CA PRO A 64 19.02 11.30 -2.73
C PRO A 64 19.79 10.33 -3.64
N LYS A 65 20.19 9.15 -3.14
CA LYS A 65 20.85 8.10 -3.93
C LYS A 65 19.86 7.09 -4.51
N TRP A 66 18.63 7.08 -4.05
CA TRP A 66 17.62 6.13 -4.48
C TRP A 66 16.73 6.78 -5.52
N THR A 67 16.66 6.13 -6.68
CA THR A 67 15.81 6.56 -7.78
C THR A 67 14.95 5.40 -8.26
N SER A 68 13.77 5.73 -8.76
CA SER A 68 12.88 4.80 -9.45
C SER A 68 12.17 5.53 -10.58
N TRP A 69 12.03 4.85 -11.72
CA TRP A 69 11.25 5.33 -12.86
C TRP A 69 9.80 4.87 -12.81
N ASP A 70 9.39 4.21 -11.72
CA ASP A 70 8.01 3.79 -11.46
C ASP A 70 7.61 4.08 -9.98
N THR A 71 6.38 3.77 -9.59
CA THR A 71 5.86 3.96 -8.24
C THR A 71 6.62 3.08 -7.24
N PRO A 72 7.26 3.68 -6.22
CA PRO A 72 7.75 2.93 -5.07
C PRO A 72 6.58 2.48 -4.20
N ALA A 73 6.66 1.30 -3.59
CA ALA A 73 5.66 0.78 -2.70
C ALA A 73 5.98 1.08 -1.24
N ILE A 74 4.98 1.44 -0.44
CA ILE A 74 5.12 1.75 0.97
C ILE A 74 4.21 0.88 1.85
N ALA A 75 4.69 0.49 3.03
CA ALA A 75 3.88 -0.18 4.04
C ALA A 75 4.33 0.19 5.45
N ILE A 76 3.37 0.30 6.37
CA ILE A 76 3.64 0.37 7.81
C ILE A 76 3.66 -1.05 8.38
N ALA A 77 4.76 -1.41 9.03
CA ALA A 77 4.85 -2.60 9.88
C ALA A 77 4.78 -2.14 11.33
N LEU A 78 3.56 -2.02 11.87
CA LEU A 78 3.30 -1.37 13.15
C LEU A 78 3.97 -2.10 14.32
N GLU A 79 3.91 -3.42 14.32
CA GLU A 79 4.50 -4.35 15.30
C GLU A 79 6.04 -4.32 15.27
N TRP A 80 6.60 -3.81 14.18
CA TRP A 80 8.03 -3.62 14.02
C TRP A 80 8.45 -2.17 14.27
N GLU A 81 7.49 -1.27 14.41
CA GLU A 81 7.67 0.17 14.57
C GLU A 81 8.47 0.77 13.40
N ARG A 82 8.16 0.35 12.17
CA ARG A 82 8.89 0.74 10.97
C ARG A 82 7.95 1.03 9.81
N VAL A 83 8.37 1.98 8.98
CA VAL A 83 7.84 2.18 7.64
C VAL A 83 8.83 1.54 6.69
N TYR A 84 8.32 0.77 5.73
CA TYR A 84 9.12 0.13 4.69
C TYR A 84 8.81 0.75 3.34
N LEU A 85 9.85 0.85 2.52
CA LEU A 85 9.80 1.35 1.16
C LEU A 85 10.46 0.32 0.26
N ALA A 86 9.76 -0.11 -0.79
CA ALA A 86 10.31 -0.95 -1.84
C ALA A 86 10.29 -0.21 -3.17
N TRP A 87 11.32 -0.38 -4.00
CA TRP A 87 11.36 0.25 -5.33
C TRP A 87 12.12 -0.62 -6.33
N THR A 88 11.88 -0.35 -7.61
CA THR A 88 12.67 -0.89 -8.72
C THR A 88 13.70 0.15 -9.13
N ASP A 89 14.99 -0.20 -9.14
CA ASP A 89 16.04 0.68 -9.65
C ASP A 89 16.17 0.61 -11.19
N ASP A 90 17.06 1.44 -11.75
CA ASP A 90 17.33 1.51 -13.19
C ASP A 90 17.91 0.21 -13.78
N THR A 91 18.40 -0.70 -12.95
CA THR A 91 18.87 -2.03 -13.37
C THR A 91 17.75 -3.08 -13.36
N GLY A 92 16.55 -2.72 -12.90
CA GLY A 92 15.44 -3.65 -12.70
C GLY A 92 15.61 -4.55 -11.48
N ALA A 93 16.48 -4.18 -10.53
CA ALA A 93 16.56 -4.84 -9.23
C ALA A 93 15.44 -4.36 -8.31
N ILE A 94 14.96 -5.26 -7.44
CA ILE A 94 13.97 -4.91 -6.42
C ILE A 94 14.71 -4.64 -5.11
N ASN A 95 14.53 -3.44 -4.58
CA ASN A 95 15.20 -2.97 -3.39
C ASN A 95 14.18 -2.71 -2.28
N LEU A 96 14.61 -2.83 -1.02
CA LEU A 96 13.82 -2.60 0.18
C LEU A 96 14.65 -1.79 1.17
N ALA A 97 14.04 -0.77 1.78
CA ALA A 97 14.60 -0.02 2.88
C ALA A 97 13.54 0.19 3.97
N ASN A 98 13.97 0.68 5.13
CA ASN A 98 13.06 1.01 6.22
C ASN A 98 13.50 2.26 6.97
N SER A 99 12.57 2.88 7.68
CA SER A 99 12.80 4.12 8.44
C SER A 99 13.67 3.94 9.69
N GLY A 100 14.00 2.71 10.08
CA GLY A 100 14.63 2.38 11.37
C GLY A 100 16.07 2.84 11.56
N ASP A 101 16.74 3.08 10.45
CA ASP A 101 18.10 3.61 10.39
C ASP A 101 18.15 5.00 9.73
N GLY A 102 16.99 5.65 9.54
CA GLY A 102 16.92 6.93 8.86
C GLY A 102 16.99 6.84 7.33
N TRP A 103 16.65 5.68 6.75
CA TRP A 103 16.71 5.43 5.30
C TRP A 103 18.13 5.35 4.75
N ASP A 104 19.04 4.78 5.53
CA ASP A 104 20.46 4.68 5.18
C ASP A 104 20.82 3.34 4.52
N THR A 105 20.14 2.26 4.88
CA THR A 105 20.44 0.91 4.37
C THR A 105 19.43 0.46 3.33
N GLU A 106 19.97 -0.11 2.25
CA GLU A 106 19.22 -0.80 1.20
C GLU A 106 19.46 -2.31 1.30
N ILE A 107 18.39 -3.08 1.14
CA ILE A 107 18.41 -4.54 1.02
C ILE A 107 17.93 -4.91 -0.39
N LYS A 108 18.73 -5.69 -1.12
CA LYS A 108 18.33 -6.22 -2.42
C LYS A 108 17.44 -7.45 -2.23
N ILE A 109 16.17 -7.34 -2.61
CA ILE A 109 15.19 -8.43 -2.61
C ILE A 109 15.39 -9.33 -3.83
N ALA A 110 15.61 -8.73 -5.00
CA ALA A 110 15.85 -9.44 -6.24
C ALA A 110 16.96 -8.74 -7.04
N PRO A 111 17.85 -9.48 -7.72
CA PRO A 111 18.98 -8.90 -8.45
C PRO A 111 18.55 -8.11 -9.70
N ALA A 112 19.49 -7.42 -10.33
CA ALA A 112 19.29 -6.73 -11.60
C ALA A 112 18.61 -7.63 -12.66
N GLY A 113 17.69 -7.06 -13.43
CA GLY A 113 16.89 -7.77 -14.43
C GLY A 113 15.82 -8.71 -13.87
N SER A 114 15.50 -8.65 -12.57
CA SER A 114 14.44 -9.47 -11.97
C SER A 114 13.04 -8.91 -12.21
N SER A 115 12.95 -7.62 -12.55
CA SER A 115 11.74 -6.91 -12.91
C SER A 115 11.91 -6.26 -14.28
N SER A 116 10.81 -5.98 -14.97
CA SER A 116 10.83 -4.91 -15.96
C SER A 116 11.15 -3.60 -15.24
N SER A 117 12.07 -2.79 -15.77
CA SER A 117 12.43 -1.48 -15.20
C SER A 117 11.22 -0.57 -15.00
N ASP A 118 10.16 -0.83 -15.76
CA ASP A 118 8.94 -0.03 -15.83
C ASP A 118 7.80 -0.66 -15.03
N THR A 119 8.13 -1.55 -14.08
CA THR A 119 7.17 -2.11 -13.11
C THR A 119 7.75 -2.05 -11.70
N GLY A 120 7.20 -1.13 -10.90
CA GLY A 120 7.44 -0.95 -9.49
C GLY A 120 6.91 -2.15 -8.70
N PRO A 121 7.45 -2.39 -7.49
CA PRO A 121 6.94 -3.44 -6.63
C PRO A 121 5.59 -3.06 -6.02
N ALA A 122 4.95 -4.01 -5.35
CA ALA A 122 3.91 -3.78 -4.36
C ALA A 122 4.36 -4.29 -3.00
N LEU A 123 3.85 -3.67 -1.94
CA LEU A 123 4.25 -3.92 -0.57
C LEU A 123 3.01 -3.93 0.32
N THR A 124 2.91 -4.95 1.19
CA THR A 124 1.92 -4.97 2.27
C THR A 124 2.51 -5.67 3.48
N PHE A 125 1.94 -5.46 4.65
CA PHE A 125 2.36 -6.07 5.90
C PHE A 125 1.21 -6.85 6.52
N GLY A 126 1.49 -8.06 7.01
CA GLY A 126 0.51 -8.90 7.69
C GLY A 126 1.17 -10.13 8.27
N ILE A 127 0.57 -10.74 9.30
CA ILE A 127 1.08 -11.95 9.98
C ILE A 127 2.59 -11.89 10.34
N GLU A 128 3.06 -10.73 10.81
CA GLU A 128 4.48 -10.51 11.09
C GLU A 128 5.41 -10.79 9.89
N LEU A 129 4.93 -10.53 8.68
CA LEU A 129 5.70 -10.62 7.44
C LEU A 129 5.42 -9.39 6.58
N LEU A 130 6.48 -8.89 5.94
CA LEU A 130 6.34 -8.04 4.77
C LEU A 130 6.19 -8.92 3.54
N PHE A 131 5.17 -8.65 2.75
CA PHE A 131 4.99 -9.24 1.43
C PHE A 131 5.38 -8.23 0.37
N ILE A 132 6.31 -8.64 -0.50
CA ILE A 132 6.79 -7.85 -1.63
C ILE A 132 6.40 -8.57 -2.90
N ALA A 133 5.75 -7.90 -3.84
CA ALA A 133 5.40 -8.46 -5.14
C ALA A 133 6.00 -7.64 -6.28
N TRP A 134 6.37 -8.30 -7.37
CA TRP A 134 6.78 -7.62 -8.60
C TRP A 134 6.44 -8.46 -9.82
N THR A 135 6.48 -7.82 -10.99
CA THR A 135 6.29 -8.47 -12.28
C THR A 135 7.65 -8.77 -12.89
N THR A 136 7.90 -10.03 -13.16
CA THR A 136 9.14 -10.46 -13.82
C THR A 136 9.15 -10.05 -15.30
N PRO A 137 10.32 -10.00 -15.97
CA PRO A 137 10.40 -9.73 -17.42
C PRO A 137 9.61 -10.69 -18.30
N LYS A 138 9.15 -11.82 -17.76
CA LYS A 138 8.31 -12.81 -18.45
C LYS A 138 6.80 -12.56 -18.26
N GLY A 139 6.41 -11.47 -17.61
CA GLY A 139 5.00 -11.19 -17.30
C GLY A 139 4.41 -12.15 -16.27
N LEU A 140 5.24 -12.62 -15.33
CA LEU A 140 4.82 -13.47 -14.22
C LEU A 140 4.96 -12.74 -12.90
N LEU A 141 3.99 -12.94 -12.00
CA LEU A 141 4.06 -12.48 -10.62
C LEU A 141 5.17 -13.22 -9.87
N SER A 142 5.96 -12.49 -9.09
CA SER A 142 6.86 -13.05 -8.09
C SER A 142 6.58 -12.43 -6.74
N ILE A 143 6.71 -13.23 -5.69
CA ILE A 143 6.49 -12.80 -4.30
C ILE A 143 7.77 -13.02 -3.51
N ALA A 144 8.07 -12.12 -2.59
CA ALA A 144 9.00 -12.36 -1.49
C ALA A 144 8.31 -12.09 -0.16
N THR A 145 8.72 -12.83 0.86
CA THR A 145 8.46 -12.50 2.26
C THR A 145 9.74 -12.02 2.91
N CYS A 146 9.62 -11.06 3.82
CA CYS A 146 10.70 -10.61 4.69
C CYS A 146 10.20 -10.64 6.13
N ASP A 147 10.96 -11.21 7.05
CA ASP A 147 10.65 -11.20 8.49
C ASP A 147 11.35 -10.03 9.23
N LYS A 148 11.06 -9.85 10.52
CA LYS A 148 11.63 -8.77 11.34
C LYS A 148 13.16 -8.81 11.41
N LYS A 149 13.77 -9.98 11.21
CA LYS A 149 15.22 -10.18 11.25
C LYS A 149 15.87 -9.91 9.89
N GLY A 150 15.08 -9.62 8.86
CA GLY A 150 15.56 -9.43 7.49
C GLY A 150 15.74 -10.74 6.72
N THR A 151 15.17 -11.85 7.19
CA THR A 151 15.19 -13.13 6.44
C THR A 151 14.26 -13.02 5.25
N ILE A 152 14.81 -13.14 4.05
CA ILE A 152 14.04 -13.05 2.80
C ILE A 152 13.82 -14.45 2.22
N LYS A 153 12.59 -14.74 1.80
CA LYS A 153 12.25 -15.92 1.00
C LYS A 153 11.50 -15.48 -0.26
N CYS A 154 11.92 -15.99 -1.41
CA CYS A 154 11.30 -15.67 -2.69
C CYS A 154 10.54 -16.88 -3.25
N TYR A 155 9.35 -16.62 -3.77
CA TYR A 155 8.44 -17.59 -4.36
C TYR A 155 8.13 -17.19 -5.80
N PRO A 156 8.72 -17.89 -6.80
CA PRO A 156 8.30 -17.71 -8.18
C PRO A 156 6.89 -18.29 -8.34
N THR A 157 6.00 -17.55 -9.02
CA THR A 157 4.65 -18.03 -9.29
C THR A 157 4.48 -18.33 -10.78
N GLN A 158 3.40 -19.03 -11.13
CA GLN A 158 2.95 -19.19 -12.52
C GLN A 158 1.81 -18.21 -12.87
N CYS A 159 1.46 -17.31 -11.94
CA CYS A 159 0.41 -16.32 -12.13
C CYS A 159 0.90 -15.25 -13.11
N SER A 160 0.08 -14.92 -14.10
CA SER A 160 0.43 -13.90 -15.08
C SER A 160 0.14 -12.52 -14.52
N ALA A 161 1.13 -11.63 -14.57
CA ALA A 161 1.01 -10.23 -14.24
C ALA A 161 1.39 -9.41 -15.50
N LEU A 162 0.45 -8.62 -16.01
CA LEU A 162 0.64 -7.83 -17.23
C LEU A 162 1.02 -6.38 -16.94
N SER A 163 0.94 -5.98 -15.68
CA SER A 163 1.29 -4.67 -15.15
C SER A 163 1.98 -4.86 -13.80
N ARG A 164 2.45 -3.77 -13.19
CA ARG A 164 2.82 -3.77 -11.75
C ARG A 164 1.72 -4.45 -10.94
N PRO A 165 2.02 -5.30 -9.95
CA PRO A 165 1.01 -5.87 -9.08
C PRO A 165 0.54 -4.85 -8.03
N SER A 166 -0.58 -5.12 -7.37
CA SER A 166 -0.93 -4.56 -6.06
C SER A 166 -1.13 -5.68 -5.06
N LEU A 167 -0.95 -5.37 -3.77
CA LEU A 167 -1.13 -6.33 -2.68
C LEU A 167 -2.12 -5.79 -1.66
N ALA A 168 -2.92 -6.69 -1.11
CA ALA A 168 -3.75 -6.42 0.06
C ALA A 168 -3.68 -7.62 1.01
N TRP A 169 -3.48 -7.34 2.30
CA TRP A 169 -3.60 -8.33 3.34
C TRP A 169 -4.98 -8.23 4.00
N SER A 170 -5.55 -9.37 4.35
CA SER A 170 -6.79 -9.44 5.14
C SER A 170 -6.54 -10.19 6.45
N ASP A 171 -7.25 -9.78 7.51
CA ASP A 171 -7.16 -10.39 8.85
C ASP A 171 -7.45 -11.90 8.86
N GLY A 172 -8.15 -12.40 7.83
CA GLY A 172 -8.39 -13.81 7.58
C GLY A 172 -7.18 -14.61 7.06
N HIS A 173 -5.97 -14.05 7.13
CA HIS A 173 -4.71 -14.67 6.67
C HIS A 173 -4.68 -14.95 5.16
N VAL A 174 -5.35 -14.08 4.40
CA VAL A 174 -5.36 -14.15 2.94
C VAL A 174 -4.59 -12.97 2.38
N LEU A 175 -3.54 -13.29 1.62
CA LEU A 175 -2.84 -12.34 0.78
C LEU A 175 -3.54 -12.28 -0.58
N TYR A 176 -3.98 -11.10 -0.97
CA TYR A 176 -4.48 -10.83 -2.31
C TYR A 176 -3.38 -10.19 -3.15
N ALA A 177 -3.23 -10.66 -4.38
CA ALA A 177 -2.38 -10.04 -5.38
C ALA A 177 -3.22 -9.73 -6.62
N LEU A 178 -3.19 -8.49 -7.08
CA LEU A 178 -3.98 -8.06 -8.22
C LEU A 178 -3.05 -7.55 -9.32
N SER A 179 -3.45 -7.74 -10.57
CA SER A 179 -2.77 -7.16 -11.72
C SER A 179 -3.82 -6.75 -12.75
N GLY A 180 -3.69 -5.55 -13.31
CA GLY A 180 -4.54 -5.12 -14.42
C GLY A 180 -3.87 -5.34 -15.77
N GLY A 181 -4.51 -4.81 -16.80
CA GLY A 181 -4.01 -4.86 -18.17
C GLY A 181 -2.84 -3.90 -18.42
N PRO A 182 -2.16 -4.05 -19.56
CA PRO A 182 -1.20 -3.05 -20.02
C PRO A 182 -1.92 -1.72 -20.30
N LEU A 183 -1.16 -0.62 -20.38
CA LEU A 183 -1.66 0.76 -20.53
C LEU A 183 -2.57 1.03 -21.75
N ASN A 184 -2.82 0.05 -22.64
CA ASN A 184 -3.74 0.15 -23.78
C ASN A 184 -4.43 -1.20 -24.09
N GLY A 185 -4.49 -2.11 -23.12
CA GLY A 185 -5.04 -3.46 -23.32
C GLY A 185 -6.53 -3.55 -23.00
N ASP A 186 -7.22 -4.46 -23.70
CA ASP A 186 -8.56 -4.93 -23.31
C ASP A 186 -8.49 -6.09 -22.29
N ASP A 187 -7.31 -6.35 -21.73
CA ASP A 187 -7.12 -7.43 -20.76
C ASP A 187 -7.88 -7.12 -19.45
N PRO A 188 -8.64 -8.08 -18.92
CA PRO A 188 -9.36 -7.90 -17.67
C PRO A 188 -8.38 -7.88 -16.49
N MET A 189 -8.84 -7.30 -15.38
CA MET A 189 -8.16 -7.44 -14.10
C MET A 189 -8.05 -8.91 -13.68
N ARG A 190 -6.92 -9.26 -13.08
CA ARG A 190 -6.67 -10.58 -12.50
C ARG A 190 -6.53 -10.45 -10.99
N PHE A 191 -7.17 -11.38 -10.30
CA PHE A 191 -7.19 -11.45 -8.85
C PHE A 191 -6.64 -12.80 -8.44
N TYR A 192 -5.60 -12.77 -7.63
CA TYR A 192 -4.99 -13.94 -7.04
C TYR A 192 -5.12 -13.87 -5.53
N PHE A 193 -5.24 -15.03 -4.89
CA PHE A 193 -5.25 -15.13 -3.44
C PHE A 193 -4.34 -16.27 -2.97
N SER A 194 -3.64 -16.05 -1.86
CA SER A 194 -2.82 -17.05 -1.19
C SER A 194 -3.26 -17.17 0.27
N ARG A 195 -3.26 -18.41 0.77
CA ARG A 195 -3.53 -18.77 2.18
C ARG A 195 -2.31 -19.39 2.86
N ASP A 196 -1.17 -19.38 2.18
CA ASP A 196 0.08 -20.02 2.57
C ASP A 196 1.25 -19.05 2.44
N GLU A 197 1.02 -17.78 2.80
CA GLU A 197 2.03 -16.72 2.87
C GLU A 197 2.69 -16.43 1.50
N GLY A 198 1.91 -16.53 0.42
CA GLY A 198 2.37 -16.25 -0.94
C GLY A 198 3.11 -17.41 -1.62
N GLN A 199 3.12 -18.61 -1.02
CA GLN A 199 3.77 -19.78 -1.61
C GLN A 199 2.99 -20.33 -2.81
N SER A 200 1.66 -20.33 -2.75
CA SER A 200 0.79 -20.70 -3.84
C SER A 200 -0.40 -19.75 -3.97
N PHE A 201 -0.93 -19.64 -5.19
CA PHE A 201 -2.04 -18.75 -5.50
C PHE A 201 -3.17 -19.50 -6.21
N GLY A 202 -4.39 -19.26 -5.75
CA GLY A 202 -5.60 -19.48 -6.53
C GLY A 202 -5.98 -18.22 -7.29
N GLU A 203 -6.77 -18.38 -8.36
CA GLU A 203 -7.35 -17.26 -9.11
C GLU A 203 -8.80 -17.03 -8.66
N LEU A 204 -9.19 -15.75 -8.57
CA LEU A 204 -10.56 -15.31 -8.37
C LEU A 204 -11.05 -14.62 -9.64
N TYR A 205 -12.31 -14.81 -9.95
CA TYR A 205 -12.98 -13.99 -10.94
C TYR A 205 -13.34 -12.64 -10.32
N GLY A 206 -13.06 -11.57 -11.06
CA GLY A 206 -13.40 -10.21 -10.68
C GLY A 206 -14.19 -9.50 -11.77
N PRO A 207 -14.36 -8.17 -11.67
CA PRO A 207 -14.94 -7.39 -12.75
C PRO A 207 -14.16 -7.62 -14.04
N LYS A 208 -14.88 -7.81 -15.15
CA LYS A 208 -14.29 -8.05 -16.47
C LYS A 208 -13.94 -6.77 -17.21
N ASP A 209 -14.03 -5.64 -16.53
CA ASP A 209 -13.74 -4.34 -17.10
C ASP A 209 -12.23 -4.25 -17.41
N PRO A 210 -11.87 -3.77 -18.62
CA PRO A 210 -10.50 -3.41 -18.93
C PRO A 210 -9.96 -2.38 -17.94
N CYS A 211 -8.75 -2.59 -17.44
CA CYS A 211 -8.13 -1.75 -16.42
C CYS A 211 -6.75 -1.26 -16.84
N LEU A 212 -6.48 0.03 -16.65
CA LEU A 212 -5.15 0.64 -16.85
C LEU A 212 -4.29 0.40 -15.61
N GLY A 213 -3.28 -0.45 -15.71
CA GLY A 213 -2.39 -0.74 -14.59
C GLY A 213 -3.11 -1.49 -13.45
N PRO A 214 -2.47 -1.64 -12.27
CA PRO A 214 -3.04 -2.45 -11.19
C PRO A 214 -4.27 -1.81 -10.55
N PRO A 215 -5.38 -2.56 -10.37
CA PRO A 215 -6.40 -2.13 -9.42
C PRO A 215 -5.83 -2.14 -7.99
N SER A 216 -6.49 -1.46 -7.05
CA SER A 216 -6.14 -1.53 -5.62
C SER A 216 -7.33 -1.98 -4.80
N LEU A 217 -7.03 -2.75 -3.76
CA LEU A 217 -8.01 -3.44 -2.94
C LEU A 217 -7.71 -3.20 -1.46
N VAL A 218 -8.76 -2.96 -0.68
CA VAL A 218 -8.73 -3.04 0.79
C VAL A 218 -9.85 -3.97 1.22
N VAL A 219 -9.60 -4.81 2.22
CA VAL A 219 -10.60 -5.71 2.80
C VAL A 219 -10.94 -5.22 4.20
N LEU A 220 -12.19 -4.81 4.43
CA LEU A 220 -12.67 -4.36 5.74
C LEU A 220 -14.01 -5.02 6.04
N ASN A 221 -14.15 -5.60 7.23
CA ASN A 221 -15.42 -6.15 7.72
C ASN A 221 -16.11 -7.12 6.72
N ASP A 222 -15.33 -7.99 6.08
CA ASP A 222 -15.80 -8.93 5.03
C ASP A 222 -16.29 -8.27 3.72
N TYR A 223 -15.96 -7.00 3.50
CA TYR A 223 -16.19 -6.30 2.23
C TYR A 223 -14.87 -5.99 1.53
N PHE A 224 -14.90 -6.19 0.22
CA PHE A 224 -13.89 -5.73 -0.73
C PHE A 224 -14.22 -4.29 -1.13
N TYR A 225 -13.28 -3.39 -0.89
CA TYR A 225 -13.26 -2.04 -1.42
C TYR A 225 -12.25 -2.04 -2.55
N LEU A 226 -12.74 -1.98 -3.78
CA LEU A 226 -11.93 -2.12 -4.97
C LEU A 226 -12.01 -0.83 -5.78
N VAL A 227 -10.85 -0.35 -6.23
CA VAL A 227 -10.73 0.82 -7.08
C VAL A 227 -9.84 0.51 -8.28
N TRP A 228 -10.20 1.01 -9.46
CA TRP A 228 -9.41 0.85 -10.67
C TRP A 228 -9.64 1.98 -11.68
N ALA A 229 -8.71 2.12 -12.61
CA ALA A 229 -8.82 3.04 -13.74
C ALA A 229 -9.38 2.30 -14.95
N ASP A 230 -10.50 2.78 -15.50
CA ASP A 230 -11.12 2.20 -16.69
C ASP A 230 -10.24 2.40 -17.94
N ALA A 231 -9.96 1.34 -18.71
CA ALA A 231 -9.07 1.46 -19.87
C ALA A 231 -9.65 2.17 -21.09
N LYS A 232 -10.96 2.42 -21.14
CA LYS A 232 -11.61 3.07 -22.28
C LYS A 232 -11.91 4.53 -22.02
N THR A 233 -12.27 4.84 -20.79
CA THR A 233 -12.75 6.16 -20.37
C THR A 233 -11.74 6.89 -19.49
N SER A 234 -10.70 6.20 -19.01
CA SER A 234 -9.78 6.69 -17.99
C SER A 234 -10.47 7.11 -16.69
N CYS A 235 -11.76 6.83 -16.50
CA CYS A 235 -12.46 7.20 -15.29
C CYS A 235 -12.06 6.29 -14.12
N LEU A 236 -12.14 6.83 -12.90
CA LEU A 236 -11.93 6.05 -11.68
C LEU A 236 -13.21 5.27 -11.36
N ASN A 237 -13.12 3.95 -11.29
CA ASN A 237 -14.20 3.07 -10.86
C ASN A 237 -13.97 2.67 -9.40
N PHE A 238 -15.05 2.67 -8.62
CA PHE A 238 -15.05 2.25 -7.23
C PHE A 238 -16.22 1.32 -6.95
N VAL A 239 -15.96 0.25 -6.20
CA VAL A 239 -17.00 -0.67 -5.78
C VAL A 239 -16.77 -1.18 -4.36
N VAL A 240 -17.87 -1.39 -3.65
CA VAL A 240 -17.92 -2.07 -2.35
C VAL A 240 -18.75 -3.32 -2.53
N THR A 241 -18.18 -4.49 -2.30
CA THR A 241 -18.86 -5.77 -2.52
C THR A 241 -18.35 -6.86 -1.59
N GLN A 242 -19.16 -7.90 -1.35
CA GLN A 242 -18.70 -9.15 -0.73
C GLN A 242 -18.35 -10.21 -1.77
N ASN A 243 -18.66 -9.94 -3.04
CA ASN A 243 -18.42 -10.83 -4.16
C ASN A 243 -17.80 -10.04 -5.32
N LEU A 244 -16.54 -10.32 -5.63
CA LEU A 244 -15.83 -9.67 -6.74
C LEU A 244 -16.37 -10.08 -8.11
N GLU A 245 -17.10 -11.18 -8.22
CA GLU A 245 -17.66 -11.67 -9.49
C GLU A 245 -18.89 -10.90 -9.96
N ASP A 246 -19.67 -10.36 -9.01
CA ASP A 246 -20.94 -9.69 -9.28
C ASP A 246 -20.96 -8.35 -8.53
N CYS A 247 -20.51 -7.31 -9.21
CA CYS A 247 -20.45 -5.98 -8.64
C CYS A 247 -20.72 -4.91 -9.70
N THR A 248 -21.24 -3.76 -9.28
CA THR A 248 -21.51 -2.61 -10.14
C THR A 248 -20.74 -1.42 -9.57
N ALA A 249 -19.79 -0.91 -10.34
CA ALA A 249 -18.98 0.22 -9.93
C ALA A 249 -19.73 1.54 -10.04
N ILE A 250 -19.40 2.45 -9.12
CA ILE A 250 -19.62 3.88 -9.29
C ILE A 250 -18.43 4.42 -10.06
N GLN A 251 -18.71 5.11 -11.16
CA GLN A 251 -17.69 5.75 -11.99
C GLN A 251 -17.59 7.25 -11.65
N TYR A 252 -16.38 7.72 -11.42
CA TYR A 252 -16.06 9.13 -11.20
C TYR A 252 -15.36 9.70 -12.44
N SER A 253 -15.72 10.91 -12.86
CA SER A 253 -15.16 11.53 -14.08
C SER A 253 -13.71 12.00 -13.93
N ASN A 254 -13.09 11.81 -12.77
CA ASN A 254 -11.67 12.09 -12.57
C ASN A 254 -10.85 11.18 -13.49
N ALA A 255 -10.15 11.79 -14.44
CA ALA A 255 -9.33 11.04 -15.39
C ALA A 255 -8.07 10.52 -14.70
N CYS A 256 -7.93 9.20 -14.63
CA CYS A 256 -6.76 8.45 -14.22
C CYS A 256 -5.85 8.27 -15.42
N HIS A 257 -4.63 8.80 -15.32
CA HIS A 257 -3.63 8.74 -16.37
C HIS A 257 -2.38 8.03 -15.87
N GLY A 258 -1.83 7.14 -16.70
CA GLY A 258 -0.51 6.56 -16.48
C GLY A 258 -0.44 5.49 -15.38
N GLY A 259 -1.55 4.91 -14.94
CA GLY A 259 -1.51 3.69 -14.13
C GLY A 259 -2.73 3.49 -13.26
N GLY A 260 -2.69 2.44 -12.45
CA GLY A 260 -3.80 2.03 -11.62
C GLY A 260 -3.74 2.60 -10.19
N PRO A 261 -4.88 3.09 -9.66
CA PRO A 261 -4.96 3.84 -8.41
C PRO A 261 -4.46 3.06 -7.19
N ALA A 262 -4.11 3.77 -6.12
CA ALA A 262 -3.84 3.21 -4.79
C ALA A 262 -5.01 3.49 -3.83
N LEU A 263 -5.25 2.57 -2.90
CA LEU A 263 -6.33 2.65 -1.90
C LEU A 263 -5.80 2.22 -0.54
N ILE A 264 -6.19 2.95 0.49
CA ILE A 264 -5.95 2.56 1.88
C ILE A 264 -7.14 3.00 2.76
N SER A 265 -7.38 2.26 3.84
CA SER A 265 -8.29 2.70 4.90
C SER A 265 -7.48 3.27 6.06
N VAL A 266 -7.85 4.45 6.53
CA VAL A 266 -7.29 5.06 7.75
C VAL A 266 -8.45 5.51 8.60
N GLY A 267 -8.64 4.87 9.76
CA GLY A 267 -9.84 5.02 10.57
C GLY A 267 -11.11 4.71 9.75
N ASP A 268 -12.07 5.64 9.79
CA ASP A 268 -13.34 5.57 9.07
C ASP A 268 -13.31 6.19 7.66
N GLU A 269 -12.12 6.40 7.10
CA GLU A 269 -11.96 7.00 5.77
C GLU A 269 -11.21 6.09 4.79
N LEU A 270 -11.71 6.04 3.54
CA LEU A 270 -10.98 5.45 2.43
C LEU A 270 -10.25 6.54 1.67
N ASN A 271 -8.94 6.45 1.65
CA ASN A 271 -8.06 7.39 0.94
C ASN A 271 -7.62 6.74 -0.37
N VAL A 272 -7.74 7.49 -1.46
CA VAL A 272 -7.40 7.04 -2.81
C VAL A 272 -6.38 7.98 -3.42
N GLY A 273 -5.42 7.43 -4.14
CA GLY A 273 -4.37 8.16 -4.83
C GLY A 273 -4.27 7.74 -6.28
N TRP A 274 -4.15 8.68 -7.21
CA TRP A 274 -4.04 8.39 -8.64
C TRP A 274 -3.22 9.46 -9.36
N SER A 275 -2.87 9.21 -10.62
CA SER A 275 -2.21 10.20 -11.46
C SER A 275 -3.22 10.87 -12.40
N ILE A 276 -3.10 12.17 -12.58
CA ILE A 276 -3.93 13.02 -13.43
C ILE A 276 -3.06 13.72 -14.49
N LEU A 277 -3.65 14.07 -15.63
CA LEU A 277 -2.99 15.01 -16.54
C LEU A 277 -2.96 16.39 -15.92
N ALA A 278 -1.86 17.11 -16.18
CA ALA A 278 -1.75 18.51 -15.89
C ALA A 278 -2.78 19.35 -16.66
N PRO A 279 -3.00 20.60 -16.23
CA PRO A 279 -3.78 21.57 -16.99
C PRO A 279 -3.32 21.64 -18.45
N PRO A 280 -4.18 22.06 -19.39
CA PRO A 280 -3.97 21.95 -20.85
C PRO A 280 -2.73 22.67 -21.39
N GLU A 281 -2.03 23.44 -20.56
CA GLU A 281 -0.79 24.14 -20.91
C GLU A 281 0.41 23.18 -21.06
N ASP A 282 0.38 22.03 -20.38
CA ASP A 282 1.37 20.95 -20.56
C ASP A 282 0.70 19.57 -20.55
N PRO A 283 0.23 19.07 -21.70
CA PRO A 283 -0.43 17.77 -21.79
C PRO A 283 0.51 16.58 -21.55
N THR A 284 1.82 16.82 -21.34
CA THR A 284 2.81 15.79 -21.01
C THR A 284 3.15 15.73 -19.53
N ALA A 285 2.77 16.74 -18.76
CA ALA A 285 2.93 16.74 -17.32
C ALA A 285 1.83 15.88 -16.69
N HIS A 286 2.27 14.98 -15.81
CA HIS A 286 1.40 14.14 -14.98
C HIS A 286 1.57 14.54 -13.53
N HIS A 287 0.47 14.88 -12.86
CA HIS A 287 0.46 15.16 -11.42
C HIS A 287 -0.14 14.00 -10.66
N LEU A 288 0.10 14.00 -9.35
CA LEU A 288 -0.45 13.05 -8.41
C LEU A 288 -1.61 13.70 -7.68
N ALA A 289 -2.71 12.98 -7.54
CA ALA A 289 -3.90 13.40 -6.83
C ALA A 289 -4.19 12.48 -5.66
N LEU A 290 -4.65 13.06 -4.55
CA LEU A 290 -5.23 12.36 -3.40
C LEU A 290 -6.68 12.77 -3.24
N GLY A 291 -7.52 11.83 -2.81
CA GLY A 291 -8.93 12.07 -2.55
C GLY A 291 -9.48 11.08 -1.53
N LYS A 292 -10.74 11.28 -1.16
CA LYS A 292 -11.43 10.44 -0.18
C LYS A 292 -12.69 9.81 -0.79
N LEU A 293 -12.81 8.51 -0.66
CA LEU A 293 -14.00 7.76 -1.08
C LEU A 293 -14.93 7.54 0.11
N PRO A 294 -16.25 7.50 -0.12
CA PRO A 294 -17.20 7.25 0.95
C PRO A 294 -17.09 5.80 1.44
N ILE A 295 -16.94 5.62 2.76
CA ILE A 295 -17.27 4.34 3.39
C ILE A 295 -18.79 4.25 3.46
N SER A 296 -19.42 3.74 2.40
CA SER A 296 -20.78 3.26 2.56
C SER A 296 -20.71 2.05 3.50
N LYS A 297 -21.25 2.17 4.72
CA LYS A 297 -21.49 0.99 5.56
C LYS A 297 -22.57 0.18 4.83
N PRO A 298 -22.25 -0.98 4.25
CA PRO A 298 -23.28 -1.82 3.68
C PRO A 298 -24.29 -2.16 4.81
N GLY A 299 -25.57 -2.26 4.44
CA GLY A 299 -26.65 -2.58 5.39
C GLY A 299 -26.38 -3.88 6.17
N PRO A 300 -27.16 -4.17 7.21
CA PRO A 300 -26.87 -5.21 8.20
C PRO A 300 -26.44 -6.53 7.55
N SER A 301 -25.29 -7.05 7.99
CA SER A 301 -24.62 -8.24 7.46
C SER A 301 -25.57 -9.44 7.32
N MET A 302 -25.52 -10.15 6.20
CA MET A 302 -26.13 -11.48 6.09
C MET A 302 -25.51 -12.47 7.09
N ASP A 303 -26.34 -13.41 7.54
CA ASP A 303 -26.06 -14.48 8.52
C ASP A 303 -24.61 -14.96 8.57
N LYS A 304 -23.93 -14.67 9.68
CA LYS A 304 -22.63 -15.23 10.07
C LYS A 304 -22.61 -16.78 10.04
N ASP A 305 -23.77 -17.40 10.09
CA ASP A 305 -23.97 -18.85 10.12
C ASP A 305 -23.48 -19.59 8.86
N LYS A 306 -23.34 -18.90 7.71
CA LYS A 306 -22.87 -19.55 6.48
C LYS A 306 -21.35 -19.75 6.41
N TYR A 307 -20.57 -18.98 7.17
CA TYR A 307 -19.10 -19.04 7.17
C TYR A 307 -18.47 -19.44 8.52
N ALA A 308 -19.23 -19.46 9.61
CA ALA A 308 -18.78 -19.88 10.95
C ALA A 308 -18.28 -21.34 11.07
N LYS A 309 -18.30 -22.14 10.00
CA LYS A 309 -17.79 -23.53 10.02
C LYS A 309 -16.30 -23.69 9.72
N ARG A 310 -15.52 -22.61 9.58
CA ARG A 310 -14.06 -22.71 9.34
C ARG A 310 -13.21 -21.69 10.11
N GLU A 311 -13.67 -21.21 11.26
CA GLU A 311 -12.76 -20.58 12.22
C GLU A 311 -11.99 -21.68 12.95
N GLN A 312 -10.69 -21.82 12.68
CA GLN A 312 -9.81 -22.43 13.68
C GLN A 312 -9.83 -21.51 14.90
N ALA A 313 -10.11 -22.06 16.07
CA ALA A 313 -10.14 -21.31 17.31
C ALA A 313 -8.82 -20.55 17.47
N ARG A 314 -8.91 -19.22 17.48
CA ARG A 314 -7.84 -18.31 17.86
C ARG A 314 -7.24 -18.83 19.17
N ALA A 315 -5.93 -19.04 19.23
CA ALA A 315 -5.28 -19.19 20.52
C ALA A 315 -5.58 -17.91 21.32
N PRO A 316 -6.15 -18.00 22.53
CA PRO A 316 -6.49 -16.82 23.30
C PRO A 316 -5.24 -15.95 23.45
N ASP A 317 -5.40 -14.65 23.22
CA ASP A 317 -4.33 -13.69 23.44
C ASP A 317 -3.84 -13.85 24.89
N PRO A 318 -2.56 -14.20 25.12
CA PRO A 318 -2.05 -14.48 26.47
C PRO A 318 -2.09 -13.23 27.37
N CYS A 319 -2.28 -12.03 26.80
CA CYS A 319 -2.34 -10.78 27.54
C CYS A 319 -3.69 -10.07 27.39
N PRO A 320 -4.49 -9.94 28.46
CA PRO A 320 -5.81 -9.29 28.42
C PRO A 320 -5.76 -7.75 28.40
N ASP A 321 -4.58 -7.14 28.58
CA ASP A 321 -4.40 -5.68 28.60
C ASP A 321 -3.75 -5.18 27.29
N PRO A 322 -4.41 -4.28 26.52
CA PRO A 322 -3.89 -3.74 25.25
C PRO A 322 -2.58 -2.94 25.38
N MET A 323 -2.20 -2.57 26.61
CA MET A 323 -0.94 -1.90 26.93
C MET A 323 0.18 -2.87 27.32
N SER A 324 -0.01 -4.19 27.15
CA SER A 324 1.00 -5.20 27.45
C SER A 324 1.33 -6.09 26.25
N VAL A 325 2.51 -6.70 26.26
CA VAL A 325 2.93 -7.72 25.29
C VAL A 325 3.45 -8.94 26.05
N TYR A 326 3.21 -10.14 25.54
CA TYR A 326 3.70 -11.37 26.17
C TYR A 326 5.21 -11.51 25.92
N ASP A 327 5.99 -11.61 27.00
CA ASP A 327 7.42 -11.91 26.96
C ASP A 327 7.64 -13.41 27.17
N PRO A 328 7.96 -14.19 26.12
CA PRO A 328 8.15 -15.64 26.22
C PRO A 328 9.42 -16.03 26.99
N ALA A 329 10.37 -15.11 27.20
CA ALA A 329 11.57 -15.37 28.00
C ALA A 329 11.28 -15.31 29.51
N GLN A 330 10.23 -14.58 29.90
CA GLN A 330 9.84 -14.37 31.29
C GLN A 330 8.49 -14.99 31.64
N ASP A 331 7.81 -15.61 30.67
CA ASP A 331 6.47 -16.22 30.78
C ASP A 331 5.46 -15.29 31.45
N LYS A 332 5.42 -14.02 31.04
CA LYS A 332 4.52 -13.01 31.60
C LYS A 332 4.19 -11.90 30.61
N CYS A 333 3.08 -11.23 30.85
CA CYS A 333 2.74 -9.97 30.19
C CYS A 333 3.59 -8.84 30.78
N VAL A 334 4.31 -8.11 29.92
CA VAL A 334 5.09 -6.93 30.32
C VAL A 334 4.43 -5.67 29.76
N PRO A 335 4.44 -4.53 30.50
CA PRO A 335 3.93 -3.27 29.97
C PRO A 335 4.69 -2.89 28.69
N LYS A 336 4.01 -2.27 27.73
CA LYS A 336 4.62 -1.49 26.64
C LYS A 336 5.35 -0.30 27.27
N GLY A 337 6.52 -0.54 27.86
CA GLY A 337 7.20 0.41 28.73
C GLY A 337 8.69 0.12 28.84
N GLY A 338 9.48 0.99 28.21
CA GLY A 338 10.93 1.07 28.26
C GLY A 338 11.35 2.45 27.74
N CYS A 339 12.65 2.71 27.60
CA CYS A 339 13.15 4.00 27.09
C CYS A 339 12.44 4.43 25.78
N TYR A 340 12.08 3.46 24.93
CA TYR A 340 11.29 3.64 23.72
C TYR A 340 9.85 4.12 23.98
N GLY A 341 9.14 3.59 24.98
CA GLY A 341 7.81 4.06 25.37
C GLY A 341 7.83 5.50 25.92
N ALA A 342 8.90 5.86 26.65
CA ALA A 342 9.14 7.24 27.07
C ALA A 342 9.45 8.17 25.88
N CYS A 343 10.11 7.68 24.84
CA CYS A 343 10.31 8.43 23.60
C CYS A 343 9.03 8.65 22.83
N VAL A 344 8.14 7.66 22.75
CA VAL A 344 6.82 7.82 22.13
C VAL A 344 6.05 8.93 22.87
N LEU A 345 5.90 8.82 24.19
CA LEU A 345 5.19 9.81 25.00
C LEU A 345 5.85 11.20 24.98
N GLY A 346 7.18 11.27 25.02
CA GLY A 346 7.95 12.52 25.00
C GLY A 346 7.99 13.21 23.64
N SER A 347 7.60 12.50 22.57
CA SER A 347 7.54 13.04 21.21
C SER A 347 6.21 13.71 20.89
N PHE A 348 5.22 13.57 21.76
CA PHE A 348 3.99 14.35 21.69
C PHE A 348 4.21 15.78 22.20
N MET A 349 3.80 16.77 21.40
CA MET A 349 3.74 18.18 21.80
C MET A 349 2.48 18.44 22.66
N PRO A 350 2.35 19.59 23.36
CA PRO A 350 1.23 19.91 24.27
C PRO A 350 -0.19 19.91 23.65
N PHE A 351 -0.36 19.48 22.41
CA PHE A 351 -1.64 19.37 21.69
C PHE A 351 -1.81 18.01 20.99
N GLY A 352 -1.05 16.98 21.38
CA GLY A 352 -1.19 15.64 20.81
C GLY A 352 -0.54 15.44 19.43
N LEU A 353 0.19 16.43 18.92
CA LEU A 353 0.98 16.30 17.69
C LEU A 353 2.27 15.52 17.97
N PHE A 354 2.46 14.40 17.27
CA PHE A 354 3.67 13.59 17.33
C PHE A 354 4.79 14.22 16.51
N ASN A 355 5.99 14.36 17.10
CA ASN A 355 7.17 14.90 16.44
C ASN A 355 8.15 13.77 16.11
N PRO A 356 8.22 13.30 14.85
CA PRO A 356 9.05 12.15 14.46
C PRO A 356 10.56 12.43 14.58
N ILE A 357 11.00 13.69 14.47
CA ILE A 357 12.41 14.08 14.66
C ILE A 357 12.79 13.98 16.13
N LYS A 358 11.91 14.43 17.03
CA LYS A 358 12.09 14.32 18.48
C LYS A 358 12.07 12.85 18.92
N TYR A 359 11.24 12.04 18.27
CA TYR A 359 11.22 10.59 18.47
C TYR A 359 12.54 9.95 18.05
N ALA A 360 13.01 10.22 16.83
CA ALA A 360 14.28 9.71 16.33
C ALA A 360 15.46 10.11 17.23
N ALA A 361 15.52 11.39 17.67
CA ALA A 361 16.56 11.88 18.58
C ALA A 361 16.51 11.18 19.96
N CYS A 362 15.31 10.96 20.50
CA CYS A 362 15.12 10.25 21.76
C CYS A 362 15.51 8.76 21.65
N VAL A 363 15.14 8.10 20.55
CA VAL A 363 15.52 6.72 20.25
C VAL A 363 17.04 6.56 20.15
N ILE A 364 17.74 7.53 19.56
CA ILE A 364 19.21 7.58 19.52
C ILE A 364 19.80 7.65 20.93
N ALA A 365 19.23 8.49 21.81
CA ALA A 365 19.66 8.59 23.22
C ALA A 365 19.35 7.32 24.04
N CYS A 366 18.25 6.62 23.75
CA CYS A 366 17.96 5.35 24.39
C CYS A 366 18.97 4.26 24.05
N LYS A 367 19.44 4.21 22.80
CA LYS A 367 20.46 3.24 22.35
C LYS A 367 21.84 3.48 22.97
N SER A 368 22.19 4.71 23.34
CA SER A 368 23.50 5.03 23.93
C SER A 368 23.61 4.63 25.41
N HIS A 369 22.48 4.40 26.10
CA HIS A 369 22.43 4.00 27.51
C HIS A 369 22.29 2.49 27.75
N THR A 370 22.15 1.69 26.70
CA THR A 370 22.07 0.21 26.78
C THR A 370 23.38 -0.50 26.43
N LYS A 371 24.53 0.19 26.50
CA LYS A 371 25.86 -0.41 26.40
C LYS A 371 26.50 -0.63 27.77
#